data_AF-A0A958C885-F1
#
_entry.id   AF-A0A958C885-F1
#
_cell.length_a   1.000
_cell.length_b   1.000
_cell.length_c   1.000
_cell.angle_alpha   90.00
_cell.angle_beta   90.00
_cell.angle_gamma   90.00
#
_symmetry.space_group_name_H-M   'P 1'
#
loop_
_entity.id
_entity.type
_entity.pdbx_description
1 polymer ?
#
loop_
_entity_poly.entity_id
_entity_poly.type
_entity_poly.pdbx_seq_one_letter_code
_entity_poly.pdbx_strand_id
1 'polypeptide(L)'
;MAKQLVFGDEARRNLKTGVDSLANAVKTTLGPKGRNVALDKKWGAPTITHDGVTVAKEIEVEDQLENIGAQMVKEVASKATKDAGDGPT
;
A
#
# COMPACT_ATOMS: atom_id res chain seq x y z
N MET A 1 24.69 6.92 -5.21
CA MET A 1 24.25 6.05 -6.33
C MET A 1 23.80 6.92 -7.49
N ALA A 2 24.01 6.45 -8.73
CA ALA A 2 23.47 7.11 -9.92
C ALA A 2 21.94 6.90 -10.00
N LYS A 3 21.23 7.83 -10.65
CA LYS A 3 19.78 7.71 -10.87
C LYS A 3 19.50 6.72 -12.00
N GLN A 4 18.55 5.81 -11.79
CA GLN A 4 18.01 4.95 -12.84
C GLN A 4 16.87 5.68 -13.56
N LEU A 5 16.88 5.62 -14.89
CA LEU A 5 15.84 6.20 -15.73
C LEU A 5 15.16 5.08 -16.51
N VAL A 6 13.85 4.94 -16.32
CA VAL A 6 13.01 3.94 -17.00
C VAL A 6 11.83 4.67 -17.62
N PHE A 7 11.44 4.29 -18.84
CA PHE A 7 10.45 5.00 -19.63
C PHE A 7 9.41 4.06 -20.25
N GLY A 8 8.32 4.64 -20.74
CA GLY A 8 7.32 3.92 -21.53
C GLY A 8 6.59 2.82 -20.76
N ASP A 9 6.40 1.68 -21.41
CA ASP A 9 5.62 0.56 -20.86
C ASP A 9 6.29 -0.11 -19.66
N GLU A 10 7.62 -0.18 -19.65
CA GLU A 10 8.36 -0.78 -18.55
C GLU A 10 8.14 -0.02 -17.24
N ALA A 11 8.24 1.32 -17.28
CA ALA A 11 7.95 2.16 -16.14
C ALA A 11 6.51 1.98 -15.63
N ARG A 12 5.53 1.93 -16.56
CA ARG A 12 4.12 1.72 -16.21
C ARG A 12 3.87 0.36 -15.57
N ARG A 13 4.53 -0.69 -16.04
CA ARG A 13 4.41 -2.05 -15.47
C ARG A 13 4.92 -2.10 -14.04
N ASN A 14 6.11 -1.55 -13.78
CA ASN A 14 6.68 -1.54 -12.43
C ASN A 14 5.79 -0.74 -11.46
N LEU A 15 5.33 0.44 -11.88
CA LEU A 15 4.39 1.23 -11.07
C LEU A 15 3.10 0.46 -10.79
N LYS A 16 2.54 -0.21 -11.81
CA LYS A 16 1.33 -1.03 -11.66
C LYS A 16 1.54 -2.16 -10.65
N THR A 17 2.66 -2.87 -10.69
CA THR A 17 2.96 -3.94 -9.73
C THR A 17 2.95 -3.41 -8.30
N GLY A 18 3.58 -2.26 -8.06
CA GLY A 18 3.55 -1.61 -6.75
C GLY A 18 2.16 -1.20 -6.27
N VAL A 19 1.36 -0.61 -7.17
CA VAL A 19 -0.04 -0.27 -6.90
C VAL A 19 -0.86 -1.51 -6.57
N ASP A 20 -0.72 -2.57 -7.36
CA ASP A 20 -1.43 -3.82 -7.15
C ASP A 20 -1.06 -4.45 -5.80
N SER A 21 0.22 -4.42 -5.41
CA SER A 21 0.69 -4.94 -4.11
C SER A 21 -0.01 -4.23 -2.94
N LEU A 22 -0.06 -2.89 -2.97
CA LEU A 22 -0.77 -2.11 -1.96
C LEU A 22 -2.27 -2.42 -1.97
N ALA A 23 -2.91 -2.32 -3.14
CA ALA A 23 -4.35 -2.47 -3.29
C ALA A 23 -4.83 -3.88 -2.91
N ASN A 24 -4.07 -4.91 -3.28
CA ASN A 24 -4.43 -6.31 -2.98
C ASN A 24 -4.41 -6.61 -1.49
N ALA A 25 -3.52 -5.97 -0.72
CA ALA A 25 -3.50 -6.13 0.72
C ALA A 25 -4.66 -5.35 1.38
N VAL A 26 -4.82 -4.07 1.03
CA VAL A 26 -5.81 -3.17 1.64
C VAL A 26 -7.24 -3.63 1.35
N LYS A 27 -7.56 -4.00 0.11
CA LYS A 27 -8.92 -4.40 -0.29
C LYS A 27 -9.48 -5.58 0.50
N THR A 28 -8.63 -6.41 1.10
CA THR A 28 -9.08 -7.55 1.92
C THR A 28 -9.84 -7.11 3.15
N THR A 29 -9.60 -5.87 3.62
CA THR A 29 -10.20 -5.29 4.82
C THR A 29 -11.54 -4.58 4.54
N LEU A 30 -11.98 -4.51 3.29
CA LEU A 30 -13.12 -3.69 2.90
C LEU A 30 -14.47 -4.26 3.36
N GLY A 31 -15.29 -3.40 3.97
CA GLY A 31 -16.70 -3.65 4.25
C GLY A 31 -16.98 -4.57 5.44
N PRO A 32 -18.26 -4.90 5.69
CA PRO A 32 -18.67 -5.65 6.89
C PRO A 32 -18.19 -7.11 6.93
N LYS A 33 -17.64 -7.61 5.82
CA LYS A 33 -17.05 -8.95 5.70
C LYS A 33 -15.54 -8.88 5.40
N GLY A 34 -14.92 -7.73 5.67
CA GLY A 34 -13.48 -7.56 5.61
C GLY A 34 -12.75 -8.62 6.44
N ARG A 35 -11.62 -9.08 5.93
CA ARG A 35 -10.75 -10.06 6.60
C ARG A 35 -9.66 -9.33 7.37
N ASN A 36 -9.11 -10.03 8.35
CA ASN A 36 -7.97 -9.55 9.09
C ASN A 36 -6.68 -9.68 8.28
N VAL A 37 -5.82 -8.68 8.41
CA VAL A 37 -4.45 -8.68 7.96
C VAL A 37 -3.53 -8.76 9.17
N ALA A 38 -2.55 -9.66 9.11
CA ALA A 38 -1.51 -9.78 10.12
C ALA A 38 -0.30 -8.94 9.70
N LEU A 39 0.11 -8.02 10.55
CA LEU A 39 1.26 -7.14 10.37
C LEU A 39 2.37 -7.58 11.31
N ASP A 40 3.53 -7.86 10.75
CA ASP A 40 4.70 -8.25 11.52
C ASP A 40 5.20 -7.08 12.38
N LYS A 41 5.84 -7.40 13.50
CA LYS A 41 6.46 -6.43 14.40
C LYS A 41 7.87 -6.88 14.73
N LYS A 42 8.80 -5.93 14.75
CA LYS A 42 10.21 -6.18 15.10
C LYS A 42 10.36 -6.91 16.45
N TRP A 43 9.48 -6.64 17.41
CA TRP A 43 9.46 -7.30 18.72
C TRP A 43 8.01 -7.57 19.18
N GLY A 44 7.82 -8.69 19.88
CA GLY A 44 6.52 -9.08 20.44
C GLY A 44 5.62 -9.84 19.47
N ALA A 45 4.32 -9.82 19.72
CA ALA A 45 3.31 -10.49 18.88
C ALA A 45 2.94 -9.65 17.66
N PRO A 46 2.54 -10.27 16.54
CA PRO A 46 2.07 -9.56 15.35
C PRO A 46 0.78 -8.77 15.65
N THR A 47 0.52 -7.74 14.86
CA THR A 47 -0.71 -6.95 14.95
C THR A 47 -1.73 -7.49 13.97
N ILE A 48 -2.88 -7.90 14.48
CA ILE A 48 -4.02 -8.32 13.66
C ILE A 48 -4.94 -7.11 13.53
N THR A 49 -5.17 -6.65 12.30
CA THR A 49 -6.01 -5.48 12.03
C THR A 49 -6.98 -5.73 10.87
N HIS A 50 -8.10 -5.02 10.89
CA HIS A 50 -9.06 -4.91 9.78
C HIS A 50 -9.16 -3.45 9.29
N ASP A 51 -8.23 -2.59 9.71
CA ASP A 51 -8.15 -1.19 9.27
C ASP A 51 -7.20 -1.07 8.06
N GLY A 52 -7.77 -0.78 6.89
CA GLY A 52 -7.03 -0.60 5.64
C GLY A 52 -6.01 0.54 5.69
N VAL A 53 -6.22 1.58 6.51
CA VAL A 53 -5.24 2.68 6.67
C VAL A 53 -3.99 2.18 7.36
N THR A 54 -4.16 1.41 8.43
CA THR A 54 -3.04 0.79 9.14
C THR A 54 -2.29 -0.20 8.25
N VAL A 55 -3.01 -1.00 7.45
CA VAL A 55 -2.38 -1.91 6.47
C VAL A 55 -1.57 -1.14 5.43
N ALA A 56 -2.13 -0.08 4.84
CA ALA A 56 -1.44 0.74 3.84
C ALA A 56 -0.17 1.42 4.38
N LYS A 57 -0.14 1.74 5.68
CA LYS A 57 1.03 2.35 6.34
C LYS A 57 2.23 1.42 6.41
N GLU A 58 2.02 0.13 6.62
CA GLU A 58 3.09 -0.86 6.76
C GLU A 58 3.61 -1.41 5.42
N ILE A 59 2.96 -1.09 4.30
CA ILE A 59 3.37 -1.60 2.99
C ILE A 59 4.55 -0.79 2.45
N GLU A 60 5.63 -1.52 2.20
CA GLU A 60 6.85 -1.10 1.53
C GLU A 60 7.31 -2.24 0.62
N VAL A 61 7.61 -1.93 -0.64
CA VAL A 61 8.06 -2.91 -1.64
C VAL A 61 9.57 -2.79 -1.82
N GLU A 62 10.28 -3.92 -1.92
CA GLU A 62 11.74 -3.93 -2.01
C GLU A 62 12.26 -3.26 -3.29
N ASP A 63 11.61 -3.50 -4.42
CA ASP A 63 11.97 -2.85 -5.68
C ASP A 63 11.59 -1.36 -5.65
N GLN A 64 12.55 -0.49 -5.95
CA GLN A 64 12.36 0.96 -5.87
C GLN A 64 11.33 1.49 -6.87
N LEU A 65 11.27 0.92 -8.09
CA LEU A 65 10.34 1.37 -9.12
C LEU A 65 8.91 0.96 -8.78
N GLU A 66 8.72 -0.24 -8.24
CA GLU A 66 7.43 -0.69 -7.72
C GLU A 66 7.03 0.13 -6.48
N ASN A 67 7.95 0.35 -5.55
CA ASN A 67 7.65 1.12 -4.33
C ASN A 67 7.17 2.53 -4.64
N ILE A 68 7.68 3.18 -5.70
CA ILE A 68 7.16 4.49 -6.15
C ILE A 68 5.65 4.40 -6.43
N GLY A 69 5.19 3.36 -7.14
CA GLY A 69 3.78 3.14 -7.41
C GLY A 69 2.95 2.93 -6.14
N ALA A 70 3.45 2.11 -5.22
CA ALA A 70 2.81 1.88 -3.92
C ALA A 70 2.70 3.18 -3.11
N GLN A 71 3.78 3.97 -3.00
CA GLN A 71 3.77 5.22 -2.26
C GLN A 71 2.84 6.27 -2.87
N MET A 72 2.72 6.33 -4.20
CA MET A 72 1.80 7.25 -4.88
C MET A 72 0.35 7.04 -4.44
N VAL A 73 -0.12 5.79 -4.41
CA VAL A 73 -1.52 5.48 -4.03
C VAL A 73 -1.73 5.61 -2.54
N LYS A 74 -0.73 5.27 -1.72
CA LYS A 74 -0.74 5.50 -0.27
C LYS A 74 -0.94 6.97 0.08
N GLU A 75 -0.31 7.88 -0.66
CA GLU A 75 -0.49 9.32 -0.47
C GLU A 75 -1.91 9.79 -0.82
N VAL A 76 -2.49 9.26 -1.91
CA VAL A 76 -3.87 9.55 -2.29
C VAL A 76 -4.86 9.07 -1.22
N ALA A 77 -4.71 7.83 -0.73
CA ALA A 77 -5.55 7.27 0.32
C ALA A 77 -5.42 8.05 1.65
N SER A 78 -4.21 8.50 1.97
CA SER A 78 -3.95 9.32 3.17
C SER A 78 -4.64 10.68 3.10
N LYS A 79 -4.72 11.29 1.91
CA LYS A 79 -5.48 12.54 1.71
C LYS A 79 -6.98 12.31 1.80
N ALA A 80 -7.51 11.27 1.16
CA ALA A 80 -8.93 10.93 1.25
C ALA A 80 -9.40 10.75 2.70
N THR A 81 -8.58 10.08 3.54
CA THR A 81 -8.87 9.92 4.97
C THR A 81 -8.89 11.25 5.72
N LYS A 82 -7.99 12.19 5.40
CA LYS A 82 -7.94 13.51 6.05
C LYS A 82 -9.19 14.34 5.75
N ASP A 83 -9.71 14.24 4.53
CA ASP A 83 -10.82 15.07 4.07
C ASP A 83 -12.19 14.48 4.48
N ALA A 84 -12.34 13.16 4.41
CA ALA A 84 -13.62 12.48 4.62
C ALA A 84 -13.72 11.69 5.94
N GLY A 85 -12.59 11.36 6.58
CA GLY A 85 -12.54 10.49 7.76
C GLY A 85 -12.81 9.00 7.50
N ASP A 86 -13.20 8.63 6.27
CA ASP A 86 -13.50 7.27 5.80
C ASP A 86 -13.25 7.15 4.28
N GLY A 87 -13.24 5.93 3.72
CA GLY A 87 -13.04 5.65 2.29
C GLY A 87 -11.63 5.35 1.74
N PRO A 88 -10.56 5.10 2.53
CA PRO A 88 -9.23 4.81 1.99
C PRO A 88 -9.03 3.35 1.51
N THR A 89 -10.01 2.47 1.73
CA THR A 89 -9.99 1.05 1.37
C THR A 89 -10.84 0.79 0.14
#